data_AF-A0A9X0DAX5-F1
#
_entry.id   AF-A0A9X0DAX5-F1
#
_cell.length_a   1.000
_cell.length_b   1.000
_cell.length_c   1.000
_cell.angle_alpha   90.00
_cell.angle_beta   90.00
_cell.angle_gamma   90.00
#
_symmetry.space_group_name_H-M   'P 1'
#
loop_
_entity.id
_entity.type
_entity.pdbx_description
1 polymer ?
#
loop_
_entity_poly.entity_id
_entity_poly.type
_entity_poly.pdbx_seq_one_letter_code
_entity_poly.pdbx_strand_id
1 'polypeptide(L)' 'MKYVWIGLNDIEHEGTFVWEVDNSTVKFSKWGPGQPNNLADIEHCVTVGANRHFGLWNIEPCTKKDSLLL' A
#
# COMPACT_ATOMS: atom_id res chain seq x y z
N MET A 1 -15.17 5.76 -1.21
CA MET A 1 -14.40 5.21 -0.07
C MET A 1 -13.15 6.05 0.05
N LYS A 2 -12.71 6.43 1.25
CA LYS A 2 -11.50 7.26 1.40
C LYS A 2 -10.34 6.31 1.69
N TYR A 3 -9.36 6.28 0.80
CA TYR A 3 -8.08 5.64 1.04
C TYR A 3 -7.03 6.72 1.12
N VAL A 4 -5.91 6.38 1.73
CA VAL A 4 -4.78 7.29 1.84
C VAL A 4 -3.50 6.54 1.57
N TRP A 5 -2.63 7.10 0.75
CA TRP A 5 -1.27 6.61 0.61
C TRP A 5 -0.51 6.57 1.93
N ILE A 6 0.25 5.50 2.13
CA ILE A 6 1.33 5.42 3.11
C ILE A 6 2.64 5.23 2.35
N GLY A 7 3.78 5.52 2.99
CA GLY A 7 5.10 5.42 2.33
C GLY A 7 5.61 3.99 2.11
N LEU A 8 4.75 2.98 2.04
CA LEU A 8 5.14 1.58 1.85
C LEU A 8 4.92 1.16 0.39
N ASN A 9 5.88 0.46 -0.19
CA ASN A 9 5.85 -0.02 -1.58
C ASN A 9 6.73 -1.26 -1.78
N ASP A 10 6.60 -1.92 -2.92
CA ASP A 10 7.48 -3.00 -3.38
C ASP A 10 8.00 -2.80 -4.82
N ILE A 11 8.12 -1.53 -5.27
CA ILE A 11 8.46 -1.13 -6.65
C ILE A 11 9.74 -1.79 -7.16
N GLU A 12 10.76 -1.87 -6.31
CA GLU A 12 12.08 -2.40 -6.69
C GLU A 12 12.12 -3.93 -6.74
N HIS A 13 11.36 -4.60 -5.86
CA HIS A 13 11.38 -6.05 -5.70
C HIS A 13 10.00 -6.56 -5.29
N GLU A 14 9.26 -7.12 -6.24
CA GLU A 14 7.93 -7.67 -6.03
C GLU A 14 7.84 -8.55 -4.78
N GLY A 15 6.86 -8.28 -3.92
CA GLY A 15 6.64 -9.00 -2.66
C GLY A 15 7.59 -8.60 -1.52
N THR A 16 8.55 -7.70 -1.76
CA THR A 16 9.45 -7.14 -0.73
C THR A 16 9.06 -5.70 -0.42
N PHE A 17 8.19 -5.53 0.56
CA PHE A 17 7.72 -4.21 0.95
C PHE A 17 8.73 -3.45 1.81
N VAL A 18 9.05 -2.22 1.40
CA VAL A 18 9.96 -1.29 2.07
C VAL A 18 9.30 0.06 2.29
N TRP A 19 9.74 0.76 3.33
CA TRP A 19 9.36 2.15 3.56
C TRP A 19 10.24 3.10 2.75
N GLU A 20 9.63 3.97 1.95
CA GLU A 20 10.31 4.96 1.10
C GLU A 20 11.24 5.90 1.87
N VAL A 21 10.98 6.12 3.16
CA VAL A 21 11.75 7.06 3.99
C VAL A 21 13.17 6.58 4.30
N ASP A 22 13.36 5.25 4.44
CA ASP A 22 14.62 4.69 4.94
C ASP A 22 14.97 3.30 4.37
N ASN A 23 14.19 2.80 3.41
CA ASN A 23 14.29 1.45 2.84
C ASN A 23 14.23 0.32 3.88
N SER A 24 13.67 0.58 5.08
CA SER A 24 13.49 -0.47 6.07
C SER A 24 12.39 -1.43 5.63
N THR A 25 12.63 -2.73 5.85
CA THR A 25 11.66 -3.77 5.53
C THR A 25 10.45 -3.69 6.45
N VAL A 26 9.27 -3.98 5.90
CA VAL A 26 8.04 -4.01 6.68
C VAL A 26 8.12 -5.10 7.76
N LYS A 27 7.87 -4.72 9.03
CA LYS A 27 7.85 -5.65 10.16
C LYS A 27 6.44 -5.97 10.67
N PHE A 28 5.48 -5.13 10.31
CA PHE A 28 4.08 -5.24 10.68
C PHE A 28 3.24 -4.95 9.46
N SER A 29 2.23 -5.80 9.20
CA SER A 29 1.30 -5.61 8.10
C SER A 29 -0.14 -5.76 8.57
N LYS A 30 -1.05 -4.96 7.99
CA LYS A 30 -2.49 -5.05 8.25
C LYS A 30 -3.28 -5.10 6.94
N TRP A 31 -2.89 -6.03 6.06
CA TRP A 31 -3.54 -6.25 4.77
C TRP A 31 -5.05 -6.46 4.91
N GLY A 32 -5.80 -5.88 3.98
CA GLY A 32 -7.21 -6.19 3.81
C GLY A 32 -7.43 -7.63 3.33
N PRO A 33 -8.67 -8.15 3.39
CA PRO A 33 -8.98 -9.47 2.85
C PRO A 33 -8.57 -9.58 1.37
N GLY A 34 -7.76 -10.59 1.03
CA GLY A 34 -7.28 -10.83 -0.33
C GLY A 34 -6.05 -10.03 -0.76
N GLN A 35 -5.44 -9.27 0.15
CA GLN A 35 -4.24 -8.46 -0.10
C GLN A 35 -2.99 -9.06 0.58
N PRO A 36 -1.78 -8.82 0.04
CA PRO A 36 -1.51 -8.14 -1.23
C PRO A 36 -1.89 -9.02 -2.43
N ASN A 37 -2.53 -8.43 -3.43
CA ASN A 37 -2.77 -9.07 -4.73
C ASN A 37 -2.23 -8.14 -5.81
N ASN A 38 -1.15 -8.51 -6.48
CA ASN A 38 -0.63 -7.70 -7.57
C ASN A 38 -1.40 -8.03 -8.86
N LEU A 39 -2.49 -7.32 -9.12
CA LEU A 39 -3.24 -7.51 -10.36
C LEU A 39 -2.47 -6.90 -11.54
N ALA A 40 -2.13 -7.75 -12.51
CA ALA A 40 -1.46 -7.37 -13.75
C ALA A 40 -0.06 -6.75 -13.58
N ASP A 41 0.62 -7.04 -12.47
CA ASP A 41 2.00 -6.63 -12.18
C ASP A 41 2.22 -5.09 -12.22
N ILE A 42 1.22 -4.31 -11.77
CA ILE A 42 1.28 -2.83 -11.75
C ILE A 42 0.96 -2.19 -10.40
N GLU A 43 0.52 -2.98 -9.43
CA GLU A 43 0.09 -2.49 -8.12
C GLU A 43 1.28 -2.61 -7.17
N HIS A 44 1.95 -1.49 -6.89
CA HIS A 44 3.17 -1.49 -6.06
C HIS A 44 3.13 -0.53 -4.88
N CYS A 45 2.11 0.32 -4.78
CA CYS A 45 2.01 1.32 -3.73
C CYS A 45 0.89 0.95 -2.75
N VAL A 46 1.09 1.27 -1.46
CA VAL A 46 0.14 0.85 -0.41
C VAL A 46 -0.74 2.01 0.04
N THR A 47 -2.04 1.75 0.13
CA THR A 47 -3.00 2.65 0.75
C THR A 47 -3.58 2.06 2.02
N VAL A 48 -4.02 2.93 2.93
CA VAL A 48 -4.80 2.58 4.12
C VAL A 48 -6.24 3.06 3.97
N GLY A 49 -7.20 2.19 4.29
CA GLY A 49 -8.62 2.53 4.30
C GLY A 49 -9.00 3.45 5.45
N ALA A 50 -9.90 4.40 5.18
CA ALA A 50 -10.59 5.20 6.19
C ALA A 50 -12.07 4.78 6.32
N ASN A 51 -12.67 5.06 7.48
CA ASN A 51 -14.06 4.70 7.84
C ASN A 51 -14.30 3.18 7.89
N ARG A 52 -15.05 2.61 6.95
CA ARG A 52 -15.45 1.18 6.99
C ARG A 52 -14.30 0.20 6.88
N HIS A 53 -13.18 0.60 6.27
CA HIS A 53 -11.96 -0.21 6.15
C HIS A 53 -10.82 0.36 7.00
N PHE A 54 -11.15 0.98 8.14
CA PHE A 54 -10.19 1.73 8.94
C PHE A 54 -8.94 0.92 9.29
N GLY A 55 -7.80 1.38 8.78
CA GLY A 55 -6.50 0.79 9.05
C GLY A 55 -6.19 -0.49 8.25
N LEU A 56 -7.06 -0.94 7.35
CA LEU A 56 -6.76 -2.05 6.43
C LEU A 56 -5.96 -1.54 5.23
N TRP A 57 -4.97 -2.32 4.81
CA TRP A 57 -4.04 -1.96 3.75
C TRP A 57 -4.41 -2.62 2.43
N ASN A 58 -4.27 -1.90 1.32
CA ASN A 58 -4.42 -2.43 -0.02
C ASN A 58 -3.22 -2.02 -0.87
N ILE A 59 -2.82 -2.88 -1.80
CA ILE A 59 -1.92 -2.53 -2.89
C ILE A 59 -2.72 -1.92 -4.04
N GLU A 60 -2.17 -0.89 -4.65
CA GLU A 60 -2.82 -0.10 -5.69
C GLU A 60 -1.76 0.37 -6.72
N PRO A 61 -2.15 0.67 -7.96
CA PRO A 61 -1.25 1.31 -8.92
C PRO A 61 -0.79 2.65 -8.37
N CYS A 62 0.52 2.90 -8.34
CA CYS A 62 1.10 4.15 -7.83
C CYS A 62 0.61 5.41 -8.57
N THR A 63 0.11 5.23 -9.80
CA THR A 63 -0.45 6.31 -10.64
C THR A 63 -1.91 6.62 -10.33
N LYS A 64 -2.57 5.82 -9.48
CA LYS A 64 -3.95 6.04 -9.04
C LYS A 64 -4.03 7.37 -8.29
N LYS A 65 -4.98 8.21 -8.68
CA LYS A 65 -5.26 9.45 -7.95
C LYS A 65 -6.04 9.12 -6.68
N ASP A 66 -5.37 9.21 -5.54
CA ASP A 66 -5.99 9.13 -4.21
C ASP A 66 -5.50 10.25 -3.30
N SER A 67 -6.14 10.40 -2.14
CA SER A 67 -5.77 11.43 -1.16
C SER A 67 -4.43 11.08 -0.51
N LEU A 68 -3.51 12.04 -0.43
CA LEU A 68 -2.27 11.92 0.36
C LEU A 68 -2.54 12.52 1.76
N LEU A 69 -2.27 11.78 2.83
CA LEU A 69 -2.14 12.40 4.17
C LEU A 69 -0.72 12.96 4.22
N LEU A 70 -0.61 14.28 4.21
CA LEU A 70 0.57 15.02 4.63
C LEU A 70 0.54 15.20 6.15
#